data_AF-A0A6V8IFZ2-F1
#
_entry.id   AF-A0A6V8IFZ2-F1
#
_cell.length_a   1.000
_cell.length_b   1.000
_cell.length_c   1.000
_cell.angle_alpha   90.00
_cell.angle_beta   90.00
_cell.angle_gamma   90.00
#
_symmetry.space_group_name_H-M   'P 1'
#
loop_
_entity.id
_entity.type
_entity.pdbx_description
1 polymer ?
#
loop_
_entity_poly.entity_id
_entity_poly.type
_entity_poly.pdbx_seq_one_letter_code
_entity_poly.pdbx_strand_id
1 'polypeptide(L)'
;MAERIRFYYHEKGNHDETWHYLCIGSDGEMHVETEISQGVGGGRYETLGPYNSSVTEFLSGPGETAQDQLRKLLEKYSSDKI
;
A
#
# COMPACT_ATOMS: atom_id res chain seq x y z
N MET A 1 -5.28 -6.08 17.80
CA MET A 1 -5.73 -6.46 16.44
C MET A 1 -4.87 -5.66 15.49
N ALA A 2 -4.33 -6.28 14.44
CA ALA A 2 -3.61 -5.55 13.41
C ALA A 2 -4.63 -4.83 12.50
N GLU A 3 -4.43 -3.53 12.27
CA GLU A 3 -5.28 -2.71 11.42
C GLU A 3 -4.67 -2.64 10.02
N ARG A 4 -5.47 -2.82 8.96
CA ARG A 4 -5.03 -2.73 7.56
C ARG A 4 -5.89 -1.72 6.81
N ILE A 5 -5.30 -0.59 6.43
CA ILE A 5 -6.00 0.55 5.81
C ILE A 5 -5.52 0.69 4.38
N ARG A 6 -6.40 0.49 3.40
CA ARG A 6 -6.09 0.76 1.99
C ARG A 6 -5.96 2.27 1.78
N PHE A 7 -4.86 2.73 1.19
CA PHE A 7 -4.63 4.16 0.95
C PHE A 7 -4.37 4.52 -0.51
N TYR A 8 -3.94 3.57 -1.33
CA TYR A 8 -3.70 3.83 -2.74
C TYR A 8 -4.02 2.61 -3.61
N TYR A 9 -4.46 2.90 -4.83
CA TYR A 9 -4.71 1.92 -5.87
C TYR A 9 -4.29 2.50 -7.20
N HIS A 10 -3.64 1.67 -7.98
CA HIS A 10 -3.19 2.00 -9.32
C HIS A 10 -3.51 0.84 -10.25
N GLU A 11 -4.22 1.13 -11.33
CA GLU A 11 -4.35 0.21 -12.46
C GLU A 11 -3.41 0.69 -13.56
N LYS A 12 -2.56 -0.22 -14.07
CA LYS A 12 -1.67 0.06 -15.19
C LYS A 12 -1.98 -0.88 -16.34
N GLY A 13 -2.38 -0.32 -17.48
CA GLY A 13 -2.54 -1.09 -18.71
C GLY A 13 -3.66 -2.13 -18.65
N ASN A 14 -3.43 -3.28 -19.29
CA ASN A 14 -4.45 -4.30 -19.55
C ASN A 14 -4.70 -5.19 -18.31
N HIS A 15 -5.20 -4.56 -17.24
CA HIS A 15 -5.59 -5.17 -15.95
C HIS A 15 -4.46 -5.56 -14.99
N ASP A 16 -3.33 -4.85 -15.00
CA ASP A 16 -2.38 -4.95 -13.89
C ASP A 16 -2.82 -3.99 -12.77
N GLU A 17 -3.12 -4.53 -11.60
CA GLU A 17 -3.64 -3.78 -10.47
C GLU A 17 -2.64 -3.80 -9.31
N THR A 18 -2.36 -2.63 -8.76
CA THR A 18 -1.53 -2.47 -7.56
C THR A 18 -2.33 -1.82 -6.45
N TRP A 19 -2.29 -2.43 -5.27
CA TRP A 19 -2.99 -2.00 -4.08
C TRP A 19 -1.97 -1.76 -2.98
N HIS A 20 -2.06 -0.61 -2.31
CA HIS A 20 -1.20 -0.30 -1.16
C HIS A 20 -2.01 -0.10 0.11
N TYR A 21 -1.51 -0.71 1.18
CA TYR A 21 -2.14 -0.73 2.49
C TYR A 21 -1.15 -0.25 3.55
N LEU A 22 -1.62 0.55 4.49
CA LEU A 22 -0.92 0.83 5.74
C LEU A 22 -1.37 -0.22 6.75
N CYS A 23 -0.44 -1.03 7.20
CA CYS A 23 -0.64 -2.06 8.20
C CYS A 23 -0.09 -1.57 9.54
N ILE A 24 -0.90 -1.65 10.59
CA ILE A 24 -0.55 -1.25 11.96
C ILE A 24 -0.62 -2.49 12.84
N GLY A 25 0.54 -2.93 13.33
CA GLY A 25 0.68 -4.05 14.25
C GLY A 25 0.03 -3.78 15.60
N SER A 26 -0.16 -4.85 16.39
CA SER A 26 -0.72 -4.74 17.74
C SER A 26 0.19 -4.01 18.73
N ASP A 27 1.48 -3.93 18.42
CA ASP A 27 2.51 -3.15 19.12
C ASP A 27 2.59 -1.69 18.64
N GLY A 28 1.78 -1.32 17.64
CA GLY A 28 1.81 -0.01 17.01
C GLY A 28 2.86 0.12 15.90
N GLU A 29 3.58 -0.94 15.55
CA GLU A 29 4.52 -0.92 14.42
C GLU A 29 3.76 -0.73 13.10
N MET A 30 4.24 0.19 12.26
CA MET A 30 3.61 0.48 10.98
C MET A 30 4.47 0.02 9.80
N HIS A 31 3.87 -0.68 8.85
CA HIS A 31 4.49 -1.05 7.58
C HIS A 31 3.51 -0.88 6.42
N VAL A 32 4.05 -0.84 5.21
CA VAL A 32 3.27 -0.77 3.96
C VAL A 32 3.24 -2.15 3.33
N GLU A 33 2.04 -2.59 2.98
CA GLU A 33 1.83 -3.81 2.22
C GLU A 33 1.42 -3.44 0.79
N THR A 34 2.10 -4.00 -0.19
CA THR A 34 1.81 -3.80 -1.62
C THR A 34 1.39 -5.12 -2.25
N GLU A 35 0.17 -5.14 -2.79
CA GLU A 35 -0.40 -6.29 -3.49
C GLU A 35 -0.48 -5.96 -4.98
N ILE A 36 0.12 -6.81 -5.81
CA ILE A 36 0.13 -6.65 -7.26
C ILE A 36 -0.63 -7.84 -7.85
N SER A 37 -1.60 -7.55 -8.72
CA SER A 37 -2.29 -8.54 -9.53
C SER A 37 -1.91 -8.30 -10.99
N GLN A 38 -1.38 -9.33 -11.65
CA GLN A 38 -0.92 -9.26 -13.02
C GLN A 38 -1.78 -10.16 -13.93
N GLY A 39 -2.09 -9.68 -15.13
CA GLY A 39 -2.71 -10.51 -16.17
C GLY A 39 -1.72 -11.52 -16.76
N VAL A 40 -1.97 -12.82 -16.58
CA VAL A 40 -1.09 -13.91 -17.10
C VAL A 40 -1.58 -14.51 -18.43
N GLY A 41 -2.58 -13.87 -19.06
CA GLY A 41 -3.17 -14.28 -20.34
C GLY A 41 -4.36 -15.24 -20.21
N GLY A 42 -5.17 -15.32 -21.27
CA GLY A 42 -6.35 -16.20 -21.31
C GLY A 42 -7.46 -15.84 -20.30
N GLY A 43 -7.54 -14.58 -19.87
CA GLY A 43 -8.50 -14.11 -18.86
C GLY A 43 -8.17 -14.52 -17.42
N ARG A 44 -6.94 -14.99 -17.17
CA ARG A 44 -6.46 -15.38 -15.84
C ARG A 44 -5.58 -14.29 -15.22
N TYR A 45 -5.65 -14.21 -13.90
CA TYR A 45 -4.93 -13.26 -13.07
C TYR A 45 -4.10 -14.00 -12.03
N GLU A 46 -2.90 -13.50 -11.75
CA GLU A 46 -2.04 -14.00 -10.68
C GLU A 46 -1.73 -12.85 -9.73
N THR A 47 -1.92 -13.09 -8.43
CA THR A 47 -1.53 -12.15 -7.38
C THR A 47 -0.08 -12.46 -6.98
N LEU A 48 0.80 -11.49 -7.15
CA LEU A 48 2.23 -11.58 -6.88
C LEU A 48 2.61 -11.14 -5.45
N GLY A 49 1.68 -10.53 -4.71
CA GLY A 49 1.88 -10.01 -3.35
C GLY A 49 1.36 -10.93 -2.22
N PRO A 50 1.49 -10.52 -0.95
CA PRO A 50 1.88 -9.18 -0.51
C PRO A 50 3.41 -8.96 -0.35
N TYR A 51 3.88 -7.80 -0.78
CA TYR A 51 5.23 -7.28 -0.51
C TYR A 51 5.17 -6.30 0.66
N ASN A 52 5.98 -6.53 1.69
CA ASN A 52 6.05 -5.68 2.86
C ASN A 52 7.28 -4.77 2.80
N SER A 53 7.08 -3.49 3.05
CA SER A 53 8.14 -2.50 3.19
C SER A 53 7.89 -1.64 4.42
N SER A 54 8.95 -1.15 5.05
CA SER A 54 8.79 -0.17 6.13
C SER A 54 8.20 1.13 5.58
N VAL A 55 7.47 1.87 6.41
CA VAL A 55 6.92 3.18 6.01
C VAL A 55 8.03 4.12 5.51
N THR A 56 9.19 4.12 6.16
CA THR A 56 10.34 4.95 5.75
C THR A 56 10.88 4.54 4.39
N GLU A 57 11.05 3.24 4.13
CA GLU A 57 11.52 2.73 2.84
C GLU A 57 10.56 3.08 1.71
N PHE A 58 9.25 2.88 1.94
CA PHE A 58 8.23 3.22 0.95
C PHE A 58 8.24 4.71 0.58
N LEU A 59 8.37 5.58 1.58
CA LEU A 59 8.42 7.03 1.40
C LEU A 59 9.73 7.55 0.78
N SER A 60 10.81 6.75 0.83
CA SER A 60 12.09 7.05 0.19
C SER A 60 12.14 6.65 -1.29
N GLY A 61 11.11 5.97 -1.80
CA GLY A 61 10.99 5.67 -3.22
C GLY A 61 10.90 6.92 -4.10
N PRO A 62 11.02 6.78 -5.44
CA PRO A 62 10.77 7.88 -6.35
C PRO A 62 9.37 8.45 -6.06
N GLY A 63 9.26 9.78 -5.98
CA GLY A 63 8.04 10.46 -5.52
C GLY A 63 6.85 10.22 -6.45
N GLU A 64 6.15 9.12 -6.25
CA GLU A 64 4.92 8.75 -6.94
C GLU A 64 3.69 9.15 -6.10
N THR A 65 2.52 9.10 -6.72
CA THR A 65 1.23 9.45 -6.10
C THR A 65 0.93 8.60 -4.86
N ALA A 66 1.47 7.37 -4.77
CA ALA A 66 1.28 6.48 -3.64
C ALA A 66 1.91 7.04 -2.35
N GLN A 67 3.14 7.55 -2.41
CA GLN A 67 3.84 8.11 -1.26
C GLN A 67 3.12 9.36 -0.73
N ASP A 68 2.61 10.21 -1.61
CA ASP A 68 1.83 11.39 -1.22
C ASP A 68 0.53 11.01 -0.49
N GLN A 69 -0.17 9.98 -0.97
CA GLN A 69 -1.38 9.49 -0.29
C GLN A 69 -1.04 8.89 1.09
N LEU A 70 0.07 8.17 1.20
CA LEU A 70 0.54 7.66 2.50
C LEU A 70 0.86 8.80 3.47
N ARG A 71 1.56 9.86 3.03
CA ARG A 71 1.84 11.03 3.87
C ARG A 71 0.55 11.66 4.42
N LYS A 72 -0.43 11.90 3.55
CA LYS A 72 -1.75 12.44 3.95
C LYS A 72 -2.47 11.54 4.95
N LEU A 73 -2.38 10.22 4.75
CA LEU A 73 -2.98 9.26 5.69
C LEU A 73 -2.31 9.34 7.05
N LEU A 74 -0.98 9.36 7.11
CA LEU A 74 -0.22 9.46 8.36
C LEU A 74 -0.49 10.78 9.09
N GLU A 75 -0.59 11.90 8.36
CA GLU A 75 -0.98 13.20 8.93
C GLU A 75 -2.37 13.13 9.57
N LYS A 76 -3.34 12.51 8.90
CA LYS A 76 -4.68 12.30 9.44
C LYS A 76 -4.67 11.41 10.69
N TYR A 77 -3.93 10.28 10.65
CA TYR A 77 -3.81 9.37 11.79
C TYR A 77 -3.12 10.02 13.00
N SER A 78 -2.16 10.91 12.77
CA SER A 78 -1.52 11.69 13.83
C SER A 78 -2.47 12.72 14.43
N SER A 79 -3.28 13.38 13.60
CA SER A 79 -4.24 14.40 14.05
C SER A 79 -5.44 13.85 14.82
N ASP A 80 -5.85 12.60 14.58
CA ASP A 80 -7.01 11.97 15.25
C ASP A 80 -6.64 11.44 16.66
N LYS A 81 -5.35 11.40 17.00
CA LYS A 81 -4.83 10.92 18.30
C LYS A 81 -4.46 12.04 19.30
N ILE A 82 -4.79 13.30 19.00
CA ILE A 82 -4.62 14.48 19.89
C ILE A 82 -6.00 14.98 20.32
#